data_AF-A0A0L6UZC0-F1
#
_entry.id   AF-A0A0L6UZC0-F1
#
_cell.length_a   1.000
_cell.length_b   1.000
_cell.length_c   1.000
_cell.angle_alpha   90.00
_cell.angle_beta   90.00
_cell.angle_gamma   90.00
#
_symmetry.space_group_name_H-M   'P 1'
#
loop_
_entity.id
_entity.type
_entity.pdbx_description
1 polymer ?
#
loop_
_entity_poly.entity_id
_entity_poly.type
_entity_poly.pdbx_seq_one_letter_code
_entity_poly.pdbx_strand_id
1 'polypeptide(L)'
;MICARLQIHKGLRVGELSEHQIGRLSALLSSPPTTPPTNHRVAPLDGIVAPSTLDFDSAAPTPTPRLLSLTDDPLQRLLIESDLRREVRANIAHHRAIGSYKGKRHALGFPVNGQRTHTNAKTARKLNKVERRAYHTSSQEKNSTPSLLTQIISIDPLHGFSALRLRKA
;
A
#
# COMPACT_ATOMS: atom_id res chain seq x y z
N MET A 1 -5.48 -2.09 -11.80
CA MET A 1 -5.94 -3.38 -11.24
C MET A 1 -6.61 -3.18 -9.88
N ILE A 2 -5.90 -2.65 -8.88
CA ILE A 2 -6.48 -2.35 -7.55
C ILE A 2 -7.73 -1.44 -7.64
N CYS A 3 -7.67 -0.34 -8.40
CA CYS A 3 -8.84 0.56 -8.54
C CYS A 3 -10.06 -0.12 -9.16
N ALA A 4 -9.86 -1.03 -10.12
CA ALA A 4 -10.97 -1.76 -10.75
C ALA A 4 -11.63 -2.76 -9.78
N ARG A 5 -10.83 -3.44 -8.93
CA ARG A 5 -11.32 -4.36 -7.90
C ARG A 5 -12.11 -3.64 -6.80
N LEU A 6 -11.72 -2.40 -6.52
CA LEU A 6 -12.34 -1.55 -5.50
C LEU A 6 -13.39 -0.59 -6.06
N GLN A 7 -13.70 -0.67 -7.36
CA GLN A 7 -14.66 0.20 -8.06
C GLN A 7 -14.35 1.70 -7.87
N ILE A 8 -13.06 2.06 -7.86
CA ILE A 8 -12.58 3.44 -7.75
C ILE A 8 -12.36 3.99 -9.16
N HIS A 9 -12.93 5.16 -9.44
CA HIS A 9 -12.70 5.89 -10.70
C HIS A 9 -11.26 6.41 -10.78
N LYS A 10 -10.63 6.32 -11.97
CA LYS A 10 -9.20 6.65 -12.14
C LYS A 10 -8.85 8.12 -11.89
N GLY A 11 -9.81 9.02 -12.04
CA GLY A 11 -9.63 10.47 -11.81
C GLY A 11 -9.91 10.94 -10.39
N LEU A 12 -10.34 10.04 -9.49
CA LEU A 12 -10.74 10.40 -8.12
C LEU A 12 -9.50 10.66 -7.26
N ARG A 13 -9.52 11.72 -6.45
CA ARG A 13 -8.39 12.04 -5.56
C ARG A 13 -8.44 11.16 -4.31
N VAL A 14 -7.29 10.88 -3.71
CA VAL A 14 -7.20 10.05 -2.49
C VAL A 14 -8.03 10.64 -1.33
N GLY A 15 -8.13 11.97 -1.25
CA GLY A 15 -8.94 12.65 -0.23
C GLY A 15 -10.45 12.58 -0.42
N GLU A 16 -10.93 12.12 -1.59
CA GLU A 16 -12.35 11.98 -1.92
C GLU A 16 -12.84 10.54 -1.76
N LEU A 17 -11.98 9.63 -1.29
CA LEU A 17 -12.33 8.22 -1.06
C LEU A 17 -13.28 8.10 0.13
N SER A 18 -14.33 7.29 -0.02
CA SER A 18 -15.21 6.97 1.09
C SER A 18 -14.50 6.12 2.14
N GLU A 19 -14.91 6.22 3.40
CA GLU A 19 -14.38 5.40 4.50
C GLU A 19 -14.44 3.90 4.18
N HIS A 20 -15.54 3.46 3.55
CA HIS A 20 -15.68 2.08 3.09
C HIS A 20 -14.65 1.69 2.02
N GLN A 21 -14.33 2.58 1.07
CA GLN A 21 -13.28 2.34 0.06
C GLN A 21 -11.90 2.26 0.72
N ILE A 22 -11.64 3.09 1.72
CA ILE A 22 -10.39 3.08 2.50
C ILE A 22 -10.28 1.78 3.31
N GLY A 23 -11.35 1.35 3.98
CA GLY A 23 -11.40 0.09 4.72
C GLY A 23 -11.14 -1.11 3.81
N ARG A 24 -11.74 -1.13 2.61
CA ARG A 24 -11.50 -2.18 1.61
C ARG A 24 -10.06 -2.16 1.08
N LEU A 25 -9.47 -0.98 0.87
CA LEU A 25 -8.04 -0.85 0.52
C LEU A 25 -7.15 -1.44 1.62
N SER A 26 -7.39 -1.04 2.87
CA SER A 26 -6.64 -1.51 4.03
C SER A 26 -6.73 -3.03 4.18
N ALA A 27 -7.95 -3.59 4.13
CA ALA A 27 -8.17 -5.02 4.20
C ALA A 27 -7.49 -5.79 3.05
N LEU A 28 -7.53 -5.27 1.82
CA LEU A 28 -6.89 -5.89 0.67
C LEU A 28 -5.36 -5.87 0.76
N LEU A 29 -4.78 -4.80 1.31
CA LEU A 29 -3.34 -4.69 1.52
C LEU A 29 -2.88 -5.53 2.72
N SER A 30 -3.71 -5.67 3.75
CA SER A 30 -3.38 -6.49 4.93
C SER A 30 -3.60 -7.98 4.71
N SER A 31 -4.60 -8.37 3.91
CA SER A 31 -5.00 -9.76 3.70
C SER A 31 -5.67 -9.93 2.32
N PRO A 32 -4.88 -9.95 1.23
CA PRO A 32 -5.39 -10.06 -0.13
C PRO A 32 -6.21 -11.34 -0.44
N PRO A 33 -5.94 -12.55 0.15
CA PRO A 33 -6.72 -13.75 -0.20
C PRO A 33 -8.14 -13.72 0.39
N THR A 34 -8.39 -12.91 1.41
CA THR A 34 -9.69 -12.85 2.10
C THR A 34 -10.72 -12.01 1.33
N THR A 35 -10.26 -11.16 0.41
CA THR A 35 -11.16 -10.35 -0.41
C THR A 35 -11.61 -11.12 -1.65
N PRO A 36 -12.91 -11.33 -1.89
CA PRO A 36 -13.36 -12.03 -3.08
C PRO A 36 -12.89 -11.29 -4.35
N PRO A 37 -12.45 -12.00 -5.41
CA PRO A 37 -12.12 -11.38 -6.68
C PRO A 37 -13.41 -10.83 -7.29
N THR A 38 -13.59 -9.52 -7.27
CA THR A 38 -14.75 -8.87 -7.89
C THR A 38 -14.57 -8.82 -9.40
N ASN A 39 -14.91 -9.92 -10.06
CA ASN A 39 -15.34 -9.90 -11.46
C ASN A 39 -16.68 -9.17 -11.52
N HIS A 40 -16.67 -7.85 -11.65
CA HIS A 40 -17.89 -7.15 -12.05
C HIS A 40 -18.06 -7.32 -13.57
N ARG A 41 -18.69 -8.43 -13.96
CA ARG A 41 -19.73 -8.27 -14.96
C ARG A 41 -20.80 -7.47 -14.22
N VAL A 42 -20.93 -6.17 -14.53
CA VAL A 42 -22.16 -5.46 -14.18
C VAL A 42 -23.24 -6.30 -14.83
N ALA A 43 -24.08 -6.98 -14.04
CA ALA A 43 -25.32 -7.51 -14.58
C ALA A 43 -25.98 -6.31 -15.27
N PRO A 44 -26.28 -6.37 -16.58
CA PRO A 44 -27.09 -5.34 -17.20
C PRO A 44 -28.26 -5.08 -16.26
N LEU A 45 -28.57 -3.81 -15.95
CA LEU A 45 -29.86 -3.50 -15.37
C LEU A 45 -30.88 -3.92 -16.43
N ASP A 46 -31.34 -5.16 -16.37
CA ASP A 46 -32.48 -5.64 -17.15
C ASP A 46 -33.72 -5.00 -16.53
N GLY A 47 -33.92 -3.74 -16.88
CA GLY A 47 -35.23 -3.14 -16.88
C GLY A 47 -36.08 -3.88 -17.92
N ILE A 48 -36.99 -4.71 -17.41
CA ILE A 48 -38.20 -5.23 -18.06
C ILE A 48 -37.92 -6.29 -19.15
N VAL A 49 -38.02 -7.57 -18.77
CA VAL A 49 -38.59 -8.59 -19.65
C VAL A 49 -39.94 -8.99 -19.06
N ALA A 50 -40.98 -8.78 -19.86
CA ALA A 50 -42.36 -9.10 -19.55
C ALA A 50 -42.52 -10.59 -19.17
N PRO A 51 -43.48 -10.94 -18.29
CA PRO A 51 -43.76 -12.33 -18.00
C PRO A 51 -44.58 -12.90 -19.16
N SER A 52 -43.95 -13.60 -20.08
CA SER A 52 -44.70 -14.41 -21.05
C SER A 52 -43.90 -15.60 -21.57
N THR A 53 -44.38 -16.76 -21.12
CA THR A 53 -44.53 -18.03 -21.83
C THR A 53 -43.28 -18.82 -22.23
N LEU A 54 -43.03 -19.87 -21.43
CA LEU A 54 -42.57 -21.23 -21.78
C LEU A 54 -42.19 -21.47 -23.26
N ASP A 55 -40.90 -21.66 -23.52
CA ASP A 55 -40.37 -22.47 -24.63
C ASP A 55 -39.15 -23.25 -24.12
N PHE A 56 -39.23 -24.59 -24.12
CA PHE A 56 -38.28 -25.51 -23.45
C PHE A 56 -37.40 -26.32 -24.41
N ASP A 57 -37.19 -25.88 -25.66
CA ASP A 57 -36.40 -26.65 -26.62
C ASP A 57 -35.53 -25.75 -27.52
N SER A 58 -34.31 -25.45 -27.06
CA SER A 58 -33.18 -25.08 -27.92
C SER A 58 -31.87 -25.26 -27.14
N ALA A 59 -31.27 -26.44 -27.29
CA ALA A 59 -29.94 -26.75 -26.79
C ALA A 59 -28.88 -25.99 -27.62
N ALA A 60 -28.77 -24.69 -27.41
CA ALA A 60 -27.59 -23.92 -27.80
C ALA A 60 -26.43 -24.35 -26.91
N PRO A 61 -25.20 -24.56 -27.44
CA PRO A 61 -24.05 -24.82 -26.60
C PRO A 61 -23.82 -23.58 -25.74
N THR A 62 -24.24 -23.66 -24.48
CA THR A 62 -23.87 -22.67 -23.47
C THR A 62 -22.36 -22.48 -23.60
N PRO A 63 -21.85 -21.25 -23.78
CA PRO A 63 -20.42 -21.04 -23.64
C PRO A 63 -20.14 -21.37 -22.19
N THR A 64 -19.66 -22.60 -21.93
CA THR A 64 -19.14 -23.02 -20.64
C THR A 64 -18.25 -21.88 -20.21
N PRO A 65 -18.61 -21.11 -19.16
CA PRO A 65 -17.76 -20.03 -18.72
C PRO A 65 -16.47 -20.74 -18.36
N ARG A 66 -15.43 -20.51 -19.17
CA ARG A 66 -14.09 -20.98 -18.88
C ARG A 66 -13.86 -20.51 -17.46
N LEU A 67 -13.82 -21.47 -16.55
CA LEU A 67 -13.58 -21.28 -15.13
C LEU A 67 -12.09 -20.88 -15.10
N LEU A 68 -11.84 -19.62 -15.47
CA LEU A 68 -10.56 -18.96 -15.35
C LEU A 68 -10.24 -19.13 -13.88
N SER A 69 -9.26 -19.97 -13.65
CA SER A 69 -8.71 -20.35 -12.36
C SER A 69 -8.77 -19.16 -11.40
N LEU A 70 -9.66 -19.25 -10.41
CA LEU A 70 -9.82 -18.27 -9.32
C LEU A 70 -8.49 -18.04 -8.55
N THR A 71 -7.44 -18.79 -8.87
CA THR A 71 -6.12 -18.81 -8.26
C THR A 71 -5.10 -17.86 -8.89
N ASP A 72 -5.35 -17.29 -10.07
CA ASP A 72 -4.35 -16.46 -10.77
C ASP A 72 -4.53 -14.95 -10.55
N ASP A 73 -4.97 -14.55 -9.35
CA ASP A 73 -5.03 -13.11 -9.02
C ASP A 73 -3.60 -12.55 -8.82
N PRO A 74 -3.12 -11.63 -9.68
CA PRO A 74 -1.78 -11.06 -9.54
C PRO A 74 -1.61 -10.27 -8.23
N LEU A 75 -2.70 -9.81 -7.60
CA LEU A 75 -2.64 -9.04 -6.37
C LEU A 75 -2.28 -9.89 -5.16
N GLN A 76 -2.55 -11.20 -5.18
CA GLN A 76 -2.24 -12.10 -4.06
C GLN A 76 -0.73 -12.33 -3.88
N ARG A 77 0.07 -12.18 -4.93
CA ARG A 77 1.52 -12.41 -4.92
C ARG A 77 2.34 -11.16 -4.59
N LEU A 78 1.69 -10.03 -4.35
CA LEU A 78 2.39 -8.77 -4.12
C LEU A 78 2.97 -8.73 -2.71
N LEU A 79 4.27 -8.45 -2.62
CA LEU A 79 4.94 -8.15 -1.36
C LEU A 79 4.89 -6.64 -1.11
N ILE A 80 4.44 -6.24 0.07
CA ILE A 80 4.26 -4.85 0.45
C ILE A 80 5.46 -4.38 1.28
N GLU A 81 5.70 -3.06 1.26
CA GLU A 81 6.81 -2.30 1.84
C GLU A 81 7.75 -3.05 2.81
N SER A 82 7.27 -3.47 3.99
CA SER A 82 8.09 -4.12 5.02
C SER A 82 8.63 -5.47 4.56
N ASP A 83 7.78 -6.27 3.92
CA ASP A 83 8.07 -7.64 3.55
C ASP A 83 9.02 -7.66 2.36
N LEU A 84 8.75 -6.81 1.36
CA LEU A 84 9.65 -6.61 0.23
C LEU A 84 11.05 -6.14 0.69
N ARG A 85 11.11 -5.25 1.68
CA ARG A 85 12.40 -4.82 2.26
C ARG A 85 13.12 -5.96 2.95
N ARG A 86 12.42 -6.75 3.76
CA ARG A 86 13.00 -7.89 4.47
C ARG A 86 13.55 -8.90 3.47
N GLU A 87 12.78 -9.22 2.44
CA GLU A 87 13.19 -10.14 1.38
C GLU A 87 14.40 -9.62 0.61
N VAL A 88 14.40 -8.37 0.15
CA VAL A 88 15.55 -7.78 -0.56
C VAL A 88 16.81 -7.78 0.31
N ARG A 89 16.70 -7.45 1.61
CA ARG A 89 17.82 -7.53 2.55
C ARG A 89 18.31 -8.95 2.73
N ALA A 90 17.41 -9.91 2.88
CA ALA A 90 17.73 -11.33 2.99
C ALA A 90 18.46 -11.82 1.73
N ASN A 91 17.99 -11.44 0.54
CA ASN A 91 18.62 -11.79 -0.74
C ASN A 91 20.04 -11.20 -0.85
N ILE A 92 20.24 -9.93 -0.45
CA ILE A 92 21.58 -9.32 -0.43
C ILE A 92 22.50 -10.00 0.59
N ALA A 93 21.99 -10.30 1.79
CA ALA A 93 22.74 -11.00 2.83
C ALA A 93 23.14 -12.40 2.37
N HIS A 94 22.23 -13.12 1.72
CA HIS A 94 22.48 -14.43 1.13
C HIS A 94 23.56 -14.36 0.05
N HIS A 95 23.49 -13.38 -0.87
CA HIS A 95 24.53 -13.19 -1.88
C HIS A 95 25.91 -12.87 -1.29
N ARG A 96 25.96 -12.15 -0.16
CA ARG A 96 27.19 -11.89 0.60
C ARG A 96 27.72 -13.15 1.28
N ALA A 97 26.85 -13.93 1.93
CA ALA A 97 27.21 -15.16 2.61
C ALA A 97 27.79 -16.22 1.65
N ILE A 98 27.18 -16.38 0.47
CA ILE A 98 27.69 -17.26 -0.59
C ILE A 98 29.04 -16.79 -1.15
N GLY A 99 29.38 -15.51 -1.04
CA GLY A 99 30.59 -14.95 -1.63
C GLY A 99 30.51 -14.71 -3.13
N SER A 100 29.29 -14.67 -3.70
CA SER A 100 29.06 -14.39 -5.12
C SER A 100 29.62 -13.03 -5.55
N TYR A 101 29.89 -12.84 -6.85
CA TYR A 101 30.36 -11.54 -7.38
C TYR A 101 29.42 -10.38 -6.98
N LYS A 102 28.10 -10.59 -7.09
CA LYS A 102 27.10 -9.61 -6.66
C LYS A 102 27.24 -9.30 -5.17
N GLY A 103 27.42 -10.31 -4.33
CA GLY A 103 27.67 -10.17 -2.89
C GLY A 103 28.88 -9.30 -2.58
N LYS A 104 30.02 -9.57 -3.21
CA LYS A 104 31.25 -8.77 -3.07
C LYS A 104 31.03 -7.31 -3.49
N ARG A 105 30.33 -7.07 -4.60
CA ARG A 105 29.99 -5.71 -5.07
C ARG A 105 29.06 -4.98 -4.08
N HIS A 106 28.05 -5.67 -3.55
CA HIS A 106 27.15 -5.14 -2.52
C HIS A 106 27.87 -4.84 -1.20
N ALA A 107 28.89 -5.62 -0.82
CA ALA A 107 29.70 -5.35 0.37
C ALA A 107 30.57 -4.11 0.19
N LEU A 108 31.18 -3.95 -0.99
CA LEU A 108 32.07 -2.82 -1.32
C LEU A 108 31.33 -1.53 -1.73
N GLY A 109 30.00 -1.57 -1.86
CA GLY A 109 29.17 -0.44 -2.29
C GLY A 109 29.33 -0.08 -3.78
N PHE A 110 29.78 -1.01 -4.62
CA PHE A 110 29.98 -0.80 -6.05
C PHE A 110 28.73 -1.15 -6.86
N PRO A 111 28.55 -0.60 -8.08
CA PRO A 111 27.43 -0.96 -8.92
C PRO A 111 27.49 -2.46 -9.28
N VAL A 112 26.36 -3.14 -9.44
CA VAL A 112 26.35 -4.62 -9.53
C VAL A 112 26.25 -5.14 -10.97
N ASN A 113 25.58 -4.38 -11.86
CA ASN A 113 25.25 -4.81 -13.22
C ASN A 113 26.35 -4.47 -14.25
N GLY A 114 27.62 -4.64 -13.89
CA GLY A 114 28.74 -4.45 -14.84
C GLY A 114 29.08 -2.99 -15.19
N GLN A 115 28.49 -2.01 -14.50
CA GLN A 115 28.82 -0.59 -14.71
C GLN A 115 30.28 -0.30 -14.29
N ARG A 116 30.93 0.62 -15.01
CA ARG A 116 32.32 1.03 -14.78
C ARG A 116 32.51 1.57 -13.36
N THR A 117 33.52 1.07 -12.65
CA THR A 117 33.87 1.50 -11.29
C THR A 117 34.91 2.61 -11.25
N HIS A 118 35.71 2.79 -12.30
CA HIS A 118 36.75 3.82 -12.34
C HIS A 118 36.20 5.23 -12.07
N THR A 119 35.09 5.59 -12.72
CA THR A 119 34.45 6.90 -12.55
C THR A 119 33.33 6.89 -11.51
N ASN A 120 32.53 5.81 -11.47
CA ASN A 120 31.26 5.82 -10.72
C ASN A 120 31.37 5.29 -9.28
N ALA A 121 32.51 4.74 -8.87
CA ALA A 121 32.65 4.09 -7.55
C ALA A 121 32.35 5.03 -6.38
N LYS A 122 32.80 6.30 -6.44
CA LYS A 122 32.60 7.27 -5.36
C LYS A 122 31.12 7.56 -5.13
N THR A 123 30.39 7.84 -6.20
CA THR A 123 28.94 8.10 -6.16
C THR A 123 28.16 6.86 -5.75
N ALA A 124 28.51 5.70 -6.31
CA ALA A 124 27.89 4.43 -5.97
C ALA A 124 28.04 4.09 -4.48
N ARG A 125 29.25 4.22 -3.90
CA ARG A 125 29.47 4.00 -2.47
C ARG A 125 28.64 4.93 -1.60
N LYS A 126 28.49 6.19 -2.02
CA LYS A 126 27.64 7.16 -1.31
C LYS A 126 26.19 6.73 -1.37
N LEU A 127 25.66 6.34 -2.52
CA LEU A 127 24.21 6.13 -2.74
C LEU A 127 23.72 4.71 -2.46
N ASN A 128 24.52 3.69 -2.73
CA ASN A 128 24.17 2.26 -2.63
C ASN A 128 24.31 1.73 -1.19
N LYS A 129 23.72 2.42 -0.22
CA LYS A 129 23.56 1.92 1.14
C LYS A 129 22.23 1.19 1.26
N VAL A 130 22.25 -0.04 1.77
CA VAL A 130 21.06 -0.91 1.90
C VAL A 130 19.96 -0.22 2.72
N GLU A 131 20.33 0.57 3.73
CA GLU A 131 19.40 1.25 4.63
C GLU A 131 18.86 2.58 4.11
N ARG A 132 19.42 3.15 3.02
CA ARG A 132 19.03 4.50 2.56
C ARG A 132 17.62 4.58 1.97
N ARG A 133 17.08 3.46 1.50
CA ARG A 133 15.77 3.38 0.81
C ARG A 133 14.63 3.33 1.83
N ALA A 134 14.48 4.39 2.62
CA ALA A 134 13.33 4.58 3.49
C ALA A 134 12.14 5.11 2.67
N TYR A 135 11.55 4.28 1.81
CA TYR A 135 10.28 4.58 1.15
C TYR A 135 9.11 4.38 2.14
N HIS A 136 9.12 5.07 3.26
CA HIS A 136 8.04 4.99 4.24
C HIS A 136 7.01 6.06 3.90
N THR A 137 5.75 5.69 3.97
CA THR A 137 4.65 6.63 3.93
C THR A 137 4.65 7.36 5.27
N SER A 138 5.51 8.36 5.44
CA SER A 138 5.37 9.28 6.58
C SER A 138 4.15 10.15 6.30
N SER A 139 2.99 9.79 6.82
CA SER A 139 1.89 10.74 6.97
C SER A 139 2.39 11.81 7.95
N GLN A 140 2.79 12.98 7.44
CA GLN A 140 2.90 14.14 8.32
C GLN A 140 1.49 14.41 8.83
N GLU A 141 1.25 14.07 10.10
CA GLU A 141 0.17 14.70 10.85
C GLU A 141 0.46 16.19 10.81
N LYS A 142 -0.34 16.93 10.05
CA LYS A 142 -0.41 18.37 10.21
C LYS A 142 -0.89 18.56 11.64
N ASN A 143 0.01 18.98 12.52
CA ASN A 143 -0.32 19.38 13.89
C ASN A 143 -1.53 20.32 13.82
N SER A 144 -2.72 19.78 14.04
CA SER A 144 -3.89 20.60 14.33
C SER A 144 -3.52 21.28 15.64
N THR A 145 -3.45 22.61 15.57
CA THR A 145 -3.32 23.48 16.73
C THR A 145 -4.13 22.91 17.89
N PRO A 146 -3.55 22.66 19.07
CA PRO A 146 -4.37 22.25 20.20
C PRO A 146 -5.39 23.37 20.41
N SER A 147 -6.67 23.06 20.21
CA SER A 147 -7.74 23.98 20.54
C SER A 147 -7.55 24.36 22.01
N LEU A 148 -7.68 25.65 22.33
CA LEU A 148 -7.52 26.20 23.68
C LEU A 148 -8.45 25.55 24.75
N LEU A 149 -9.31 24.62 24.35
CA LEU A 149 -10.18 23.84 25.23
C LEU A 149 -9.51 22.66 25.95
N THR A 150 -8.29 22.26 25.61
CA THR A 150 -7.59 21.17 26.35
C THR A 150 -6.75 21.68 27.53
N GLN A 151 -6.78 22.99 27.84
CA GLN A 151 -6.05 23.56 29.00
C GLN A 151 -6.78 23.44 30.35
N ILE A 152 -7.96 22.80 30.43
CA ILE A 152 -8.81 22.90 31.64
C ILE A 152 -8.78 21.67 32.57
N ILE A 153 -8.04 20.59 32.28
CA ILE A 153 -8.02 19.46 33.22
C ILE A 153 -6.58 18.99 33.51
N SER A 154 -5.88 19.79 34.31
CA SER A 154 -4.94 19.27 35.31
C SER A 154 -5.34 19.87 36.64
N ILE A 155 -6.29 19.20 37.30
CA ILE A 155 -6.54 19.39 38.71
C ILE A 155 -5.46 18.56 39.41
N ASP A 156 -4.32 19.19 39.71
CA ASP A 156 -3.43 18.70 40.75
C ASP A 156 -3.75 19.43 42.06
N PRO A 157 -4.00 18.69 43.14
CA PRO A 157 -4.32 19.26 44.43
C PRO A 157 -3.02 19.73 45.10
N LEU A 158 -3.14 20.83 45.83
CA LEU A 158 -2.17 21.37 46.79
C LEU A 158 -1.14 22.36 46.22
N HIS A 159 -1.20 23.56 46.82
CA HIS A 159 -0.21 24.63 46.93
C HIS A 159 -0.40 25.88 46.04
N GLY A 160 -0.99 26.92 46.66
CA GLY A 160 -0.31 28.21 46.81
C GLY A 160 -0.49 29.24 45.69
N PHE A 161 -1.32 30.25 45.96
CA PHE A 161 -1.40 31.51 45.22
C PHE A 161 -0.02 32.19 45.07
N SER A 162 0.39 32.54 43.83
CA SER A 162 1.37 33.60 43.61
C SER A 162 1.17 34.35 42.29
N ALA A 163 0.64 35.56 42.44
CA ALA A 163 0.82 36.82 41.69
C ALA A 163 1.15 36.80 40.18
N LEU A 164 0.19 37.35 39.42
CA LEU A 164 0.35 37.95 38.09
C LEU A 164 1.50 38.98 38.04
N ARG A 165 2.37 38.90 37.03
CA ARG A 165 3.29 39.98 36.63
C ARG A 165 3.03 40.38 35.18
N LEU A 166 2.26 41.46 35.00
CA LEU A 166 2.20 42.20 33.73
C LEU A 166 3.61 42.73 33.38
N ARG A 167 4.05 42.54 32.14
CA ARG A 167 4.98 43.46 31.48
C ARG A 167 4.26 44.06 30.28
N LYS A 168 4.06 45.38 30.31
CA LYS A 168 3.72 46.21 29.15
C LYS A 168 5.01 46.46 28.34
N ALA A 169 4.78 46.81 27.07
CA ALA A 169 5.74 47.25 26.05
C ALA A 169 6.71 48.33 26.55
#